data_AF-A0A3N5AT29-F1
#
_entry.id   AF-A0A3N5AT29-F1
#
_cell.length_a   1.000
_cell.length_b   1.000
_cell.length_c   1.000
_cell.angle_alpha   90.00
_cell.angle_beta   90.00
_cell.angle_gamma   90.00
#
_symmetry.space_group_name_H-M   'P 1'
#
loop_
_entity.id
_entity.type
_entity.pdbx_description
1 polymer ?
#
loop_
_entity_poly.entity_id
_entity_poly.type
_entity_poly.pdbx_seq_one_letter_code
_entity_poly.pdbx_strand_id
1 'polypeptide(L)'
;MGYAIALSALLIAGTVGAVVALRRTQASPGPTELDAEAEANRWLIRLGGSLMPPGASNWASNGKTAGRALTDAAECHRAARSLLAEARTAAEYERVTRTAQQGLRHVEAAREALGLATGQTSGVLDPVPLLR
;
A
#
# COMPACT_ATOMS: atom_id res chain seq x y z
N MET A 1 48.73 7.38 32.61
CA MET A 1 47.88 8.20 31.72
C MET A 1 47.55 7.50 30.40
N GLY A 2 48.52 6.97 29.64
CA GLY A 2 48.24 6.28 28.37
C GLY A 2 47.33 5.05 28.46
N TYR A 3 47.40 4.29 29.57
CA TYR A 3 46.58 3.10 29.77
C TYR A 3 45.09 3.41 29.92
N ALA A 4 44.74 4.54 30.54
CA ALA A 4 43.35 4.97 30.67
C ALA A 4 42.74 5.32 29.30
N ILE A 5 43.52 5.98 28.45
CA ILE A 5 43.10 6.32 27.07
C ILE A 5 42.89 5.06 26.24
N ALA A 6 43.79 4.07 26.36
CA ALA A 6 43.66 2.80 25.66
C ALA A 6 42.42 2.01 26.08
N LEU A 7 42.12 1.98 27.39
CA LEU A 7 40.92 1.31 27.92
C LEU A 7 39.63 2.00 27.48
N SER A 8 39.58 3.33 27.50
CA SER A 8 38.43 4.10 27.00
C SER A 8 38.21 3.87 25.50
N ALA A 9 39.28 3.88 24.70
CA ALA A 9 39.17 3.62 23.26
C ALA A 9 38.63 2.21 22.97
N LEU A 10 39.08 1.19 23.72
CA LEU A 10 38.62 -0.19 23.57
C LEU A 10 37.14 -0.35 23.94
N LEU A 11 36.68 0.31 25.01
CA LEU A 11 35.27 0.31 25.41
C LEU A 11 34.37 0.99 24.36
N ILE A 12 34.83 2.10 23.78
CA ILE A 12 34.09 2.80 22.72
C ILE A 12 34.03 1.92 21.46
N ALA A 13 35.14 1.32 21.06
CA ALA A 13 35.16 0.40 19.91
C ALA A 13 34.25 -0.83 20.14
N GLY A 14 34.25 -1.38 21.36
CA GLY A 14 33.39 -2.52 21.72
C GLY A 14 31.90 -2.17 21.69
N THR A 15 31.52 -1.01 22.24
CA THR A 15 30.11 -0.58 22.25
C THR A 15 29.61 -0.26 20.84
N VAL A 16 30.42 0.42 20.01
CA VAL A 16 30.07 0.68 18.61
C VAL A 16 29.94 -0.64 17.83
N GLY A 17 30.87 -1.58 18.01
CA GLY A 17 30.81 -2.90 17.40
C GLY A 17 29.54 -3.68 17.80
N ALA A 18 29.18 -3.65 19.07
CA ALA A 18 27.97 -4.31 19.58
C ALA A 18 26.69 -3.70 19.00
N VAL A 19 26.59 -2.37 18.91
CA VAL A 19 25.41 -1.69 18.35
C VAL A 19 25.23 -1.99 16.86
N VAL A 20 26.33 -2.04 16.09
CA VAL A 20 26.27 -2.39 14.66
C VAL A 20 25.87 -3.86 14.46
N ALA A 21 26.36 -4.77 15.31
CA ALA A 21 25.99 -6.18 15.27
C ALA A 21 24.50 -6.40 15.62
N LEU A 22 23.99 -5.74 16.66
CA LEU A 22 22.57 -5.82 17.04
C LEU A 22 21.65 -5.21 15.98
N ARG A 23 22.09 -4.22 15.21
CA ARG A 23 21.30 -3.67 14.10
C ARG A 23 21.20 -4.63 12.92
N ARG A 24 22.22 -5.48 12.71
CA ARG A 24 22.22 -6.48 11.63
C ARG A 24 21.35 -7.70 11.95
N THR A 25 21.27 -8.11 13.22
CA THR A 25 20.42 -9.23 13.65
C THR A 25 18.97 -8.86 13.83
N GLN A 26 18.64 -7.57 13.91
CA GLN A 26 17.27 -7.05 13.91
C GLN A 26 16.69 -6.87 12.50
N ALA A 27 17.34 -7.38 11.45
CA ALA A 27 16.66 -7.59 10.19
C ALA A 27 15.57 -8.64 10.44
N SER A 28 14.33 -8.18 10.68
CA SER A 28 13.17 -9.04 10.77
C SER A 28 13.21 -10.02 9.61
N PRO A 29 13.05 -11.33 9.85
CA PRO A 29 12.86 -12.28 8.77
C PRO A 29 11.80 -11.70 7.83
N GLY A 30 12.17 -11.50 6.56
CA GLY A 30 11.22 -11.04 5.56
C GLY A 30 9.99 -11.97 5.55
N PRO A 31 8.83 -11.49 5.08
CA PRO A 31 7.63 -12.32 5.00
C PRO A 31 7.97 -13.64 4.31
N THR A 32 7.51 -14.74 4.90
CA THR A 32 7.69 -16.05 4.29
C THR A 32 6.91 -16.10 2.97
N GLU A 33 7.20 -17.10 2.13
CA GLU A 33 6.44 -17.31 0.90
C GLU A 33 4.94 -17.45 1.16
N LEU A 34 4.56 -18.16 2.23
CA LEU A 34 3.18 -18.31 2.68
C LEU A 34 2.55 -16.96 3.11
N ASP A 35 3.31 -16.11 3.80
CA ASP A 35 2.84 -14.79 4.19
C ASP A 35 2.62 -13.89 2.97
N ALA A 36 3.55 -13.94 2.01
CA ALA A 36 3.48 -13.20 0.76
C ALA A 36 2.29 -13.66 -0.10
N GLU A 37 2.04 -14.97 -0.19
CA GLU A 37 0.87 -15.54 -0.85
C GLU A 37 -0.43 -15.11 -0.19
N ALA A 38 -0.51 -15.20 1.14
CA ALA A 38 -1.69 -14.78 1.89
C ALA A 38 -1.97 -13.28 1.68
N GLU A 39 -0.95 -12.44 1.68
CA GLU A 39 -1.07 -11.01 1.39
C GLU A 39 -1.56 -10.74 -0.04
N ALA A 40 -0.98 -11.41 -1.03
CA ALA A 40 -1.41 -11.30 -2.42
C ALA A 40 -2.90 -11.65 -2.59
N ASN A 41 -3.35 -12.72 -1.96
CA ASN A 41 -4.76 -13.12 -1.95
C ASN A 41 -5.65 -12.08 -1.26
N ARG A 42 -5.24 -11.56 -0.09
CA ARG A 42 -5.98 -10.51 0.63
C ARG A 42 -6.19 -9.27 -0.23
N TRP A 43 -5.14 -8.78 -0.89
CA TRP A 43 -5.26 -7.62 -1.76
C TRP A 43 -6.11 -7.89 -3.01
N LEU A 44 -6.03 -9.09 -3.58
CA LEU A 44 -6.86 -9.46 -4.74
C LEU A 44 -8.35 -9.50 -4.38
N ILE A 45 -8.71 -10.10 -3.23
CA ILE A 45 -10.09 -10.13 -2.72
C ILE A 45 -10.58 -8.70 -2.45
N ARG A 46 -9.75 -7.86 -1.82
CA ARG A 46 -10.07 -6.44 -1.56
C ARG A 46 -10.35 -5.69 -2.86
N LEU A 47 -9.48 -5.84 -3.87
CA LEU A 47 -9.68 -5.21 -5.18
C LEU A 47 -10.97 -5.70 -5.85
N GLY A 48 -11.22 -7.01 -5.86
CA GLY A 48 -12.44 -7.59 -6.42
C GLY A 48 -13.71 -7.03 -5.76
N GLY A 49 -13.72 -6.93 -4.42
CA GLY A 49 -14.84 -6.32 -3.69
C GLY A 49 -15.00 -4.82 -3.99
N SER A 50 -13.90 -4.10 -4.17
CA SER A 50 -13.92 -2.65 -4.45
C SER A 50 -14.46 -2.28 -5.84
N LEU A 51 -14.44 -3.22 -6.79
CA LEU A 51 -14.97 -3.05 -8.14
C LEU A 51 -16.50 -3.21 -8.19
N MET A 52 -17.10 -3.93 -7.24
CA MET A 52 -18.53 -4.24 -7.20
C MET A 52 -19.28 -3.60 -6.00
N PRO A 53 -19.13 -2.29 -5.73
CA PRO A 53 -19.92 -1.64 -4.69
C PRO A 53 -21.40 -1.57 -5.12
N PRO A 54 -22.34 -1.51 -4.15
CA PRO A 54 -23.74 -1.28 -4.46
C PRO A 54 -23.88 0.00 -5.28
N GLY A 55 -24.42 -0.13 -6.50
CA GLY A 55 -24.50 0.96 -7.45
C GLY A 55 -23.34 1.06 -8.46
N ALA A 56 -22.37 0.14 -8.54
CA ALA A 56 -21.24 0.23 -9.48
C ALA A 56 -21.60 0.60 -10.94
N SER A 57 -22.77 0.17 -11.44
CA SER A 57 -23.30 0.57 -12.75
C SER A 57 -23.52 2.08 -12.88
N ASN A 58 -23.98 2.75 -11.82
CA ASN A 58 -24.15 4.20 -11.79
C ASN A 58 -22.79 4.93 -11.80
N TRP A 59 -21.72 4.38 -11.22
CA TRP A 59 -20.38 4.98 -11.25
C TRP A 59 -19.81 5.07 -12.67
N ALA A 60 -19.96 3.99 -13.46
CA ALA A 60 -19.49 3.97 -14.84
C ALA A 60 -20.30 4.93 -15.74
N SER A 61 -21.58 5.12 -15.45
CA SER A 61 -22.45 6.03 -16.21
C SER A 61 -22.28 7.51 -15.85
N ASN A 62 -21.83 7.83 -14.63
CA ASN A 62 -21.81 9.20 -14.10
C ASN A 62 -20.56 10.02 -14.52
N GLY A 63 -19.69 9.49 -15.38
CA GLY A 63 -18.61 10.29 -16.00
C GLY A 63 -17.56 9.48 -16.76
N LYS A 64 -17.10 10.02 -17.91
CA LYS A 64 -16.07 9.38 -18.76
C LYS A 64 -14.77 9.09 -18.01
N THR A 65 -14.37 9.97 -17.09
CA THR A 65 -13.16 9.82 -16.26
C THR A 65 -13.31 8.67 -15.27
N ALA A 66 -14.45 8.58 -14.58
CA ALA A 66 -14.72 7.51 -13.61
C ALA A 66 -14.82 6.13 -14.29
N GLY A 67 -15.54 6.05 -15.42
CA GLY A 67 -15.63 4.82 -16.21
C GLY A 67 -14.27 4.33 -16.72
N ARG A 68 -13.40 5.24 -17.19
CA ARG A 68 -12.03 4.89 -17.59
C ARG A 68 -11.22 4.35 -16.42
N ALA A 69 -11.24 5.03 -15.27
CA ALA A 69 -10.52 4.59 -14.09
C ALA A 69 -11.01 3.21 -13.59
N LEU A 70 -12.31 2.94 -13.62
CA LEU A 70 -12.84 1.61 -13.30
C LEU A 70 -12.41 0.53 -14.31
N THR A 71 -12.27 0.90 -15.59
CA THR A 71 -11.76 0.00 -16.63
C THR A 71 -10.30 -0.37 -16.34
N ASP A 72 -9.45 0.63 -16.08
CA ASP A 72 -8.03 0.43 -15.71
C ASP A 72 -7.90 -0.42 -14.43
N ALA A 73 -8.79 -0.22 -13.45
CA ALA A 73 -8.85 -1.04 -12.25
C ALA A 73 -9.22 -2.51 -12.53
N ALA A 74 -10.18 -2.74 -13.42
CA ALA A 74 -10.59 -4.09 -13.84
C ALA A 74 -9.48 -4.80 -14.65
N GLU A 75 -8.73 -4.07 -15.46
CA GLU A 75 -7.53 -4.57 -16.15
C GLU A 75 -6.46 -5.00 -15.13
N CYS A 76 -6.17 -4.15 -14.14
CA CYS A 76 -5.26 -4.49 -13.04
C CYS A 76 -5.73 -5.74 -12.29
N HIS A 77 -7.03 -5.90 -12.03
CA HIS A 77 -7.55 -7.09 -11.37
C HIS A 77 -7.34 -8.35 -12.21
N ARG A 78 -7.60 -8.29 -13.52
CA ARG A 78 -7.38 -9.42 -14.43
C ARG A 78 -5.90 -9.81 -14.49
N ALA A 79 -5.02 -8.82 -14.59
CA ALA A 79 -3.57 -9.02 -14.56
C ALA A 79 -3.10 -9.63 -13.23
N ALA A 80 -3.53 -9.08 -12.09
CA ALA A 80 -3.19 -9.61 -10.77
C ALA A 80 -3.66 -11.06 -10.60
N ARG A 81 -4.86 -11.41 -11.09
CA ARG A 81 -5.37 -12.79 -11.06
C ARG A 81 -4.51 -13.74 -11.90
N SER A 82 -4.10 -13.33 -13.11
CA SER A 82 -3.19 -14.13 -13.97
C SER A 82 -1.86 -14.35 -13.29
N LEU A 83 -1.26 -13.28 -12.76
CA LEU A 83 0.01 -13.34 -12.04
C LEU A 83 -0.07 -14.26 -10.81
N LEU A 84 -1.17 -14.22 -10.07
CA LEU A 84 -1.36 -15.06 -8.89
C LEU A 84 -1.43 -16.55 -9.25
N ALA A 85 -2.08 -16.90 -10.38
CA ALA A 85 -2.15 -18.28 -10.84
C ALA A 85 -0.76 -18.87 -11.17
N GLU A 86 0.15 -18.02 -11.64
CA GLU A 86 1.50 -18.39 -12.06
C GLU A 86 2.54 -18.29 -10.93
N ALA A 87 2.30 -17.47 -9.89
CA ALA A 87 3.28 -17.18 -8.83
C ALA A 87 3.63 -18.43 -8.01
N ARG A 88 4.92 -18.64 -7.76
CA ARG A 88 5.48 -19.74 -6.95
C ARG A 88 6.60 -19.29 -6.01
N THR A 89 6.78 -17.97 -5.86
CA THR A 89 7.85 -17.39 -5.04
C THR A 89 7.35 -16.12 -4.36
N ALA A 90 7.93 -15.78 -3.20
CA ALA A 90 7.58 -14.58 -2.45
C ALA A 90 7.62 -13.30 -3.31
N ALA A 91 8.65 -13.14 -4.16
CA ALA A 91 8.79 -11.99 -5.04
C ALA A 91 7.69 -11.88 -6.12
N GLU A 92 7.20 -13.03 -6.61
CA GLU A 92 6.08 -13.07 -7.56
C GLU A 92 4.76 -12.73 -6.87
N TYR A 93 4.53 -13.22 -5.65
CA TYR A 93 3.38 -12.83 -4.85
C TYR A 93 3.40 -11.33 -4.46
N GLU A 94 4.57 -10.75 -4.19
CA GLU A 94 4.71 -9.31 -4.02
C GLU A 94 4.38 -8.53 -5.31
N ARG A 95 4.69 -9.09 -6.49
CA ARG A 95 4.30 -8.50 -7.78
C ARG A 95 2.78 -8.51 -7.94
N VAL A 96 2.09 -9.59 -7.56
CA VAL A 96 0.62 -9.64 -7.50
C VAL A 96 0.08 -8.54 -6.60
N THR A 97 0.63 -8.43 -5.38
CA THR A 97 0.23 -7.45 -4.37
C THR A 97 0.34 -6.02 -4.91
N ARG A 98 1.45 -5.66 -5.54
CA ARG A 98 1.64 -4.33 -6.16
C ARG A 98 0.62 -4.05 -7.27
N THR A 99 0.34 -5.04 -8.13
CA THR A 99 -0.66 -4.90 -9.20
C THR A 99 -2.07 -4.71 -8.63
N ALA A 100 -2.42 -5.44 -7.56
CA ALA A 100 -3.71 -5.28 -6.90
C ALA A 100 -3.86 -3.89 -6.23
N GLN A 101 -2.79 -3.40 -5.57
CA GLN A 101 -2.77 -2.05 -5.00
C GLN A 101 -2.89 -0.95 -6.08
N GLN A 102 -2.29 -1.15 -7.25
CA GLN A 102 -2.48 -0.23 -8.39
C GLN A 102 -3.95 -0.18 -8.82
N GLY A 103 -4.62 -1.33 -8.92
CA GLY A 103 -6.05 -1.38 -9.20
C GLY A 103 -6.89 -0.60 -8.18
N LEU A 104 -6.56 -0.69 -6.90
CA LEU A 104 -7.27 0.06 -5.86
C LEU A 104 -7.10 1.58 -5.99
N ARG A 105 -5.92 2.06 -6.38
CA ARG A 105 -5.71 3.49 -6.68
C ARG A 105 -6.59 3.96 -7.84
N HIS A 106 -6.80 3.13 -8.85
CA HIS A 106 -7.73 3.44 -9.94
C HIS A 106 -9.19 3.48 -9.46
N VAL A 107 -9.58 2.61 -8.53
CA VAL A 107 -10.92 2.68 -7.90
C VAL A 107 -11.06 3.95 -7.05
N GLU A 108 -10.03 4.36 -6.33
CA GLU A 108 -10.00 5.62 -5.57
C GLU A 108 -10.13 6.82 -6.50
N ALA A 109 -9.39 6.86 -7.61
CA ALA A 109 -9.50 7.91 -8.63
C ALA A 109 -10.91 7.97 -9.25
N ALA A 110 -11.56 6.82 -9.44
CA ALA A 110 -12.96 6.78 -9.89
C ALA A 110 -13.91 7.39 -8.85
N ARG A 111 -13.72 7.08 -7.56
CA ARG A 111 -14.53 7.68 -6.48
C ARG A 111 -14.30 9.18 -6.37
N GLU A 112 -13.07 9.64 -6.50
CA GLU A 112 -12.73 11.07 -6.52
C GLU A 112 -13.41 11.79 -7.68
N ALA A 113 -13.34 11.24 -8.89
CA ALA A 113 -14.03 11.78 -10.07
C ALA A 113 -15.55 11.86 -9.91
N LEU A 114 -16.13 11.04 -9.02
CA LEU A 114 -17.56 11.02 -8.71
C LEU A 114 -17.93 11.82 -7.45
N GLY A 115 -16.95 12.46 -6.79
CA GLY A 115 -17.17 13.18 -5.53
C GLY A 115 -17.52 12.27 -4.35
N LEU A 116 -17.20 10.97 -4.44
CA LEU A 116 -17.49 9.95 -3.42
C LEU A 116 -16.31 9.69 -2.48
N ALA A 117 -15.25 10.48 -2.56
CA ALA A 117 -14.07 10.35 -1.69
C ALA A 117 -14.43 10.74 -0.24
N THR A 118 -14.73 9.73 0.59
CA THR A 118 -14.91 9.90 2.04
C THR A 118 -13.54 10.17 2.67
N GLY A 119 -13.16 11.44 2.80
CA GLY A 119 -11.87 11.82 3.40
C GLY A 119 -11.43 13.28 3.28
N GLN A 120 -12.15 14.13 2.54
CA GLN A 120 -11.89 15.58 2.51
C GLN A 120 -12.94 16.32 3.35
N THR A 121 -12.89 16.15 4.67
CA THR A 121 -13.53 17.09 5.60
C THR A 121 -12.44 17.88 6.31
N SER A 122 -12.53 19.21 6.19
CA SER A 122 -11.74 20.28 6.83
C SER A 122 -10.51 20.77 6.05
N GLY A 123 -10.47 22.00 5.51
CA GLY A 123 -11.45 23.06 5.64
C GLY A 123 -11.23 24.24 4.70
N VAL A 124 -12.34 24.73 4.16
CA VAL A 124 -12.60 26.15 4.06
C VAL A 124 -13.95 26.31 4.75
N LEU A 125 -13.91 26.91 5.92
CA LEU A 125 -15.08 27.44 6.59
C LEU A 125 -15.52 28.65 5.77
N ASP A 126 -16.44 28.47 4.82
CA ASP A 126 -17.15 29.62 4.27
C ASP A 126 -17.97 30.24 5.41
N PRO A 127 -17.74 31.51 5.80
CA PRO A 127 -18.63 32.15 6.75
C PRO A 127 -19.99 32.30 6.08
N VAL A 128 -21.00 31.66 6.66
CA VAL A 128 -22.42 31.82 6.33
C VAL A 128 -22.73 33.32 6.28
N PRO A 129 -23.14 33.90 5.14
CA PRO A 129 -23.67 35.26 5.16
C PRO A 129 -25.00 35.22 5.89
N LEU A 130 -25.00 35.77 7.11
CA LEU A 130 -26.23 36.05 7.83
C LEU A 130 -27.08 36.98 6.96
N LEU A 131 -28.30 36.52 6.65
CA LEU A 131 -29.32 37.35 6.02
C LEU A 131 -29.48 38.66 6.80
N ARG A 132 -29.32 39.77 6.09
CA ARG A 132 -29.97 41.05 6.38
C ARG A 132 -30.43 41.69 5.09
#